data_AF-A0A532DAG3-F1
#
_entry.id   AF-A0A532DAG3-F1
#
_cell.length_a   1.000
_cell.length_b   1.000
_cell.length_c   1.000
_cell.angle_alpha   90.00
_cell.angle_beta   90.00
_cell.angle_gamma   90.00
#
_symmetry.space_group_name_H-M   'P 1'
#
loop_
_entity.id
_entity.type
_entity.pdbx_description
1 polymer ?
#
loop_
_entity_poly.entity_id
_entity_poly.type
_entity_poly.pdbx_seq_one_letter_code
_entity_poly.pdbx_strand_id
1 'polypeptide(L)'
;MDKSFRDAPREIAKLSAPRPVGIVSRPRVVALLSQALDSGACWLAAPGGYGKTTAVIDFLEQGGLKQGESAYNWYRVDTEDQDVARLFHYLTLSLDGRHAGMPVFGPEYADNSDDFARLFFRTYFSRLDPGTILVLDDLH
;
A
#
# COMPACT_ATOMS: atom_id res chain seq x y z
N MET A 1 0.03 28.92 30.02
CA MET A 1 0.64 27.66 29.53
C MET A 1 -0.24 27.16 28.41
N ASP A 2 0.12 27.58 27.20
CA ASP A 2 -0.60 27.24 25.97
C ASP A 2 -0.15 25.86 25.51
N LYS A 3 -1.04 24.86 25.57
CA LYS A 3 -0.77 23.52 25.04
C LYS A 3 -1.09 23.59 23.55
N SER A 4 -0.08 23.98 22.77
CA SER A 4 -0.07 23.76 21.32
C SER A 4 -0.33 22.27 21.05
N PHE A 5 -1.55 21.95 20.64
CA PHE A 5 -1.83 20.72 19.90
C PHE A 5 -1.05 20.86 18.59
N ARG A 6 0.10 20.18 18.50
CA ARG A 6 0.71 19.90 17.20
C ARG A 6 -0.32 19.06 16.46
N ASP A 7 -0.88 19.59 15.36
CA ASP A 7 -1.67 18.80 14.42
C ASP A 7 -0.83 17.59 14.03
N ALA A 8 -1.20 16.41 14.53
CA ALA A 8 -0.69 15.17 13.96
C ALA A 8 -1.15 15.16 12.50
N PRO A 9 -0.26 14.82 11.54
CA PRO A 9 -0.66 14.77 10.14
C PRO A 9 -1.92 13.90 10.03
N ARG A 10 -2.98 14.43 9.40
CA ARG A 10 -4.20 13.66 9.16
C ARG A 10 -3.83 12.48 8.27
N GLU A 11 -3.72 11.30 8.88
CA GLU A 11 -3.57 10.03 8.18
C GLU A 11 -4.75 9.88 7.20
N ILE A 12 -4.45 9.77 5.91
CA ILE A 12 -5.46 9.54 4.89
C ILE A 12 -5.93 8.10 5.08
N ALA A 13 -7.20 7.88 5.42
CA ALA A 13 -7.73 6.56 5.77
C ALA A 13 -7.46 5.47 4.71
N LYS A 14 -7.46 5.85 3.43
CA LYS A 14 -7.12 4.97 2.29
C LYS A 14 -5.67 4.49 2.31
N LEU A 15 -4.79 5.26 2.94
CA LEU A 15 -3.34 5.01 3.00
C LEU A 15 -2.88 4.46 4.35
N SER A 16 -3.81 4.27 5.29
CA SER A 16 -3.53 3.76 6.62
C SER A 16 -3.89 2.29 6.73
N ALA A 17 -2.93 1.47 7.15
CA ALA A 17 -3.22 0.10 7.52
C ALA A 17 -4.20 0.07 8.71
N PRO A 18 -5.21 -0.82 8.69
CA PRO A 18 -6.04 -1.05 9.86
C PRO A 18 -5.18 -1.46 11.06
N ARG A 19 -5.54 -1.00 12.26
CA ARG A 19 -4.88 -1.37 13.53
C ARG A 19 -5.80 -2.27 14.36
N PRO A 20 -5.88 -3.58 14.05
CA PRO A 20 -6.74 -4.49 14.78
C PRO A 20 -6.20 -4.71 16.21
N VAL A 21 -7.11 -4.85 17.17
CA VAL A 21 -6.76 -5.19 18.55
C VAL A 21 -6.82 -6.70 18.72
N GLY A 22 -5.76 -7.29 19.27
CA GLY A 22 -5.74 -8.72 19.61
C GLY A 22 -5.60 -9.65 18.41
N ILE A 23 -4.58 -9.42 17.56
CA ILE A 23 -4.24 -10.35 16.49
C ILE A 23 -3.77 -11.68 17.08
N VAL A 24 -4.38 -12.79 16.64
CA VAL A 24 -3.84 -14.13 16.87
C VAL A 24 -2.91 -14.46 15.70
N SER A 25 -1.61 -14.51 15.98
CA SER A 25 -0.61 -14.77 14.94
C SER A 25 -0.78 -16.14 14.30
N ARG A 26 -0.54 -16.21 12.99
CA ARG A 26 -0.66 -17.42 12.15
C ARG A 26 0.66 -17.69 11.44
N PRO A 27 1.67 -18.28 12.13
CA PRO A 27 3.02 -18.47 11.56
C PRO A 27 3.05 -19.19 10.20
N ARG A 28 2.15 -20.16 10.00
CA ARG A 28 2.03 -20.86 8.71
C ARG A 28 1.59 -19.93 7.57
N VAL A 29 0.70 -18.99 7.83
CA VAL A 29 0.21 -18.04 6.82
C VAL A 29 1.29 -16.99 6.54
N VAL A 30 1.95 -16.49 7.58
CA VAL A 30 3.11 -15.58 7.46
C VAL A 30 4.20 -16.19 6.57
N ALA A 31 4.56 -17.46 6.81
CA ALA A 31 5.56 -18.16 5.99
C ALA A 31 5.14 -18.31 4.52
N LEU A 32 3.87 -18.62 4.26
CA LEU A 32 3.34 -18.72 2.89
C LEU A 32 3.34 -17.37 2.16
N LEU A 33 3.01 -16.27 2.86
CA LEU A 33 3.08 -14.92 2.30
C LEU A 33 4.52 -14.52 1.96
N SER A 34 5.46 -14.82 2.87
CA SER A 34 6.89 -14.60 2.64
C SER A 34 7.38 -15.33 1.39
N GLN A 35 7.11 -16.64 1.30
CA GLN A 35 7.51 -17.46 0.15
C GLN A 35 6.86 -16.99 -1.16
N ALA A 36 5.61 -16.56 -1.13
CA ALA A 36 4.94 -16.05 -2.33
C ALA A 36 5.58 -14.74 -2.81
N LEU A 37 5.94 -13.85 -1.89
CA LEU A 37 6.57 -12.56 -2.19
C LEU A 37 7.99 -12.68 -2.73
N ASP A 38 8.69 -13.81 -2.54
CA ASP A 38 9.97 -14.08 -3.21
C ASP A 38 9.86 -14.01 -4.75
N SER A 39 8.65 -14.19 -5.31
CA SER A 39 8.36 -14.03 -6.74
C SER A 39 8.08 -12.59 -7.19
N GLY A 40 8.05 -11.64 -6.25
CA GLY A 40 7.83 -10.21 -6.48
C GLY A 40 6.40 -9.71 -6.23
N ALA A 41 5.40 -10.60 -6.20
CA ALA A 41 4.02 -10.24 -5.87
C ALA A 41 3.25 -11.41 -5.24
N CYS A 42 2.25 -11.11 -4.41
CA CYS A 42 1.40 -12.11 -3.78
C CYS A 42 -0.07 -11.69 -3.90
N TRP A 43 -0.93 -12.61 -4.37
CA TRP A 43 -2.37 -12.44 -4.40
C TRP A 43 -3.03 -13.25 -3.28
N LEU A 44 -3.61 -12.57 -2.29
CA LEU A 44 -4.29 -13.20 -1.16
C LEU A 44 -5.81 -13.17 -1.36
N ALA A 45 -6.39 -14.28 -1.84
CA ALA A 45 -7.83 -14.43 -2.03
C ALA A 45 -8.47 -15.34 -0.96
N ALA A 46 -9.62 -14.90 -0.45
CA ALA A 46 -10.49 -15.65 0.46
C ALA A 46 -11.83 -14.92 0.59
N PRO A 47 -12.92 -15.59 1.01
CA PRO A 47 -14.21 -14.92 1.24
C PRO A 47 -14.13 -13.79 2.29
N GLY A 48 -15.17 -12.96 2.35
CA GLY A 48 -15.33 -11.94 3.37
C GLY A 48 -15.24 -12.52 4.78
N GLY A 49 -14.55 -11.84 5.70
CA GLY A 49 -14.43 -12.27 7.11
C GLY A 49 -13.37 -13.33 7.41
N TYR A 50 -12.64 -13.87 6.42
CA TYR A 50 -11.61 -14.90 6.65
C TYR A 50 -10.28 -14.37 7.25
N GLY A 51 -10.19 -13.05 7.46
CA GLY A 51 -9.03 -12.41 8.05
C GLY A 51 -7.87 -12.16 7.08
N LYS A 52 -8.14 -11.90 5.80
CA LYS A 52 -7.11 -11.57 4.79
C LYS A 52 -6.25 -10.39 5.22
N THR A 53 -6.91 -9.26 5.50
CA THR A 53 -6.28 -8.03 5.98
C THR A 53 -5.49 -8.26 7.27
N THR A 54 -6.08 -9.00 8.22
CA THR A 54 -5.39 -9.39 9.47
C THR A 54 -4.15 -10.24 9.22
N ALA A 55 -4.18 -11.16 8.24
CA ALA A 55 -3.03 -11.99 7.89
C ALA A 55 -1.89 -11.18 7.27
N VAL A 56 -2.20 -10.16 6.45
CA VAL A 56 -1.19 -9.24 5.91
C VAL A 56 -0.58 -8.40 7.02
N ILE A 57 -1.40 -7.89 7.96
CA ILE A 57 -0.91 -7.12 9.11
C ILE A 57 0.00 -7.99 9.99
N ASP A 58 -0.41 -9.21 10.34
CA ASP A 58 0.41 -10.16 11.09
C ASP A 58 1.73 -10.46 10.36
N PHE A 59 1.70 -10.63 9.03
CA PHE A 59 2.92 -10.81 8.23
C PHE A 59 3.87 -9.61 8.30
N LEU A 60 3.35 -8.38 8.21
CA LEU A 60 4.15 -7.16 8.31
C LEU A 60 4.73 -6.97 9.73
N GLU A 61 3.94 -7.28 10.77
CA GLU A 61 4.36 -7.16 12.19
C GLU A 61 5.39 -8.23 12.60
N GLN A 62 5.30 -9.45 12.08
CA GLN A 62 6.21 -10.57 12.40
C GLN A 62 7.58 -10.46 11.70
N GLY A 63 7.88 -9.34 11.03
CA GLY A 63 9.14 -9.18 10.31
C GLY A 63 9.18 -9.95 8.99
N GLY A 64 8.03 -10.08 8.29
CA GLY A 64 8.03 -10.36 6.85
C GLY A 64 8.87 -9.36 6.05
N LEU A 65 9.14 -8.22 6.67
CA LEU A 65 10.14 -7.22 6.33
C LEU A 65 11.44 -7.61 7.08
N LYS A 66 12.53 -7.91 6.37
CA LYS A 66 13.83 -8.24 7.00
C LYS A 66 14.14 -7.17 8.06
N GLN A 67 14.50 -7.63 9.27
CA GLN A 67 14.66 -6.80 10.46
C GLN A 67 15.31 -5.46 10.16
N GLY A 68 14.53 -4.37 10.28
CA GLY A 68 15.01 -3.00 10.26
C GLY A 68 14.96 -2.24 8.93
N GLU A 69 14.62 -2.86 7.79
CA GLU A 69 14.93 -2.23 6.49
C GLU A 69 13.76 -2.03 5.50
N SER A 70 12.56 -2.55 5.75
CA SER A 70 11.47 -2.39 4.77
C SER A 70 10.27 -1.69 5.37
N ALA A 71 10.00 -0.47 4.88
CA ALA A 71 8.74 0.23 5.09
C ALA A 71 7.62 -0.51 4.32
N TYR A 72 6.36 -0.25 4.66
CA TYR A 72 5.24 -0.64 3.81
C TYR A 72 4.39 0.58 3.49
N ASN A 73 3.81 0.57 2.29
CA ASN A 73 2.78 1.51 1.90
C ASN A 73 1.46 0.75 1.82
N TRP A 74 0.47 1.22 2.57
CA TRP A 74 -0.87 0.64 2.51
C TRP A 74 -1.72 1.43 1.53
N TYR A 75 -2.54 0.73 0.75
CA TYR A 75 -3.53 1.32 -0.12
C TYR A 75 -4.80 0.47 -0.08
N ARG A 76 -5.88 1.04 0.45
CA ARG A 76 -7.20 0.42 0.41
C ARG A 76 -7.87 0.78 -0.91
N VAL A 77 -8.19 -0.22 -1.71
CA VAL A 77 -8.97 -0.06 -2.92
C VAL A 77 -10.44 0.09 -2.55
N ASP A 78 -11.12 1.02 -3.19
CA ASP A 78 -12.56 1.18 -3.07
C ASP A 78 -13.18 1.57 -4.42
N THR A 79 -14.50 1.76 -4.43
CA THR A 79 -15.26 2.06 -5.66
C THR A 79 -14.86 3.39 -6.31
N GLU A 80 -14.26 4.32 -5.56
CA GLU A 80 -13.83 5.59 -6.14
C GLU A 80 -12.60 5.44 -7.06
N ASP A 81 -11.86 4.33 -6.94
CA ASP A 81 -10.69 4.05 -7.77
C ASP A 81 -11.03 3.58 -9.19
N GLN A 82 -12.33 3.50 -9.52
CA GLN A 82 -12.77 3.42 -10.91
C GLN A 82 -12.37 4.68 -11.69
N ASP A 83 -12.18 5.81 -11.01
CA ASP A 83 -11.49 6.97 -11.56
C ASP A 83 -9.97 6.77 -11.46
N VAL A 84 -9.37 6.39 -12.58
CA VAL A 84 -7.93 6.14 -12.71
C VAL A 84 -7.08 7.32 -12.25
N ALA A 85 -7.55 8.57 -12.42
CA ALA A 85 -6.81 9.73 -11.94
C ALA A 85 -6.76 9.77 -10.40
N ARG A 86 -7.83 9.38 -9.71
CA ARG A 86 -7.86 9.28 -8.24
C ARG A 86 -6.92 8.20 -7.73
N LEU A 87 -6.89 7.04 -8.41
CA LEU A 87 -5.97 5.95 -8.06
C LEU A 87 -4.52 6.46 -8.00
N PHE A 88 -4.06 7.08 -9.08
CA PHE A 88 -2.70 7.61 -9.18
C PHE A 88 -2.43 8.79 -8.23
N HIS A 89 -3.44 9.63 -7.98
CA HIS A 89 -3.34 10.71 -7.01
C HIS A 89 -3.08 10.18 -5.60
N TYR A 90 -3.88 9.24 -5.11
CA TYR A 90 -3.70 8.68 -3.76
C TYR A 90 -2.42 7.85 -3.64
N LEU A 91 -2.02 7.12 -4.69
CA LEU A 91 -0.71 6.47 -4.71
C LEU A 91 0.41 7.51 -4.58
N THR A 92 0.34 8.63 -5.28
CA THR A 92 1.32 9.72 -5.13
C THR A 92 1.38 10.26 -3.70
N LEU A 93 0.23 10.42 -3.05
CA LEU A 93 0.16 10.86 -1.65
C LEU A 93 0.78 9.86 -0.66
N SER A 94 0.88 8.57 -1.02
CA SER A 94 1.53 7.55 -0.17
C SER A 94 3.07 7.69 -0.09
N LEU A 95 3.69 8.56 -0.90
CA LEU A 95 5.15 8.71 -0.95
C LEU A 95 5.75 9.60 0.16
N ASP A 96 4.95 10.05 1.14
CA ASP A 96 5.37 10.85 2.31
C ASP A 96 6.45 11.92 2.00
N GLY A 97 6.09 12.88 1.15
CA GLY A 97 7.00 13.95 0.72
C GLY A 97 7.93 13.63 -0.47
N ARG A 98 8.06 12.36 -0.89
CA ARG A 98 8.87 11.94 -2.06
C ARG A 98 8.13 12.04 -3.40
N HIS A 99 7.04 12.82 -3.46
CA HIS A 99 6.13 12.90 -4.61
C HIS A 99 6.55 13.92 -5.69
N ALA A 100 7.59 14.71 -5.47
CA ALA A 100 8.04 15.73 -6.43
C ALA A 100 8.43 15.10 -7.78
N GLY A 101 7.80 15.55 -8.87
CA GLY A 101 8.04 15.05 -10.22
C GLY A 101 7.36 13.70 -10.52
N MET A 102 6.37 13.28 -9.73
CA MET A 102 5.52 12.16 -10.09
C MET A 102 4.70 12.47 -11.36
N PRO A 103 4.56 11.51 -12.29
CA PRO A 103 3.69 11.66 -13.45
C PRO A 103 2.24 11.93 -13.02
N VAL A 104 1.56 12.81 -13.75
CA VAL A 104 0.16 13.15 -13.51
C VAL A 104 -0.67 12.62 -14.66
N PHE A 105 -1.75 11.90 -14.34
CA PHE A 105 -2.65 11.39 -15.36
C PHE A 105 -3.39 12.56 -16.02
N GLY A 106 -3.31 12.62 -17.34
CA GLY A 106 -3.83 13.71 -18.16
C GLY A 106 -4.55 13.20 -19.40
N PRO A 107 -5.28 14.08 -20.12
CA PRO A 107 -6.05 13.70 -21.31
C PRO A 107 -5.22 13.01 -22.40
N GLU A 108 -3.93 13.28 -22.49
CA GLU A 108 -3.00 12.66 -23.42
C GLU A 108 -2.81 11.14 -23.20
N TYR A 109 -3.22 10.63 -22.03
CA TYR A 109 -3.19 9.21 -21.68
C TYR A 109 -4.57 8.57 -21.66
N ALA A 110 -5.64 9.30 -22.01
CA ALA A 110 -7.02 8.79 -21.93
C ALA A 110 -7.24 7.54 -22.78
N ASP A 111 -6.64 7.51 -23.98
CA ASP A 111 -6.73 6.37 -24.90
C ASP A 111 -5.64 5.30 -24.65
N ASN A 112 -4.72 5.55 -23.72
CA ASN A 112 -3.57 4.68 -23.48
C ASN A 112 -3.13 4.70 -22.00
N SER A 113 -4.05 4.30 -21.13
CA SER A 113 -3.85 4.26 -19.68
C SER A 113 -2.71 3.33 -19.25
N ASP A 114 -2.43 2.29 -20.04
CA ASP A 114 -1.40 1.29 -19.74
C ASP A 114 0.00 1.90 -19.84
N ASP A 115 0.25 2.74 -20.84
CA ASP A 115 1.54 3.44 -20.98
C ASP A 115 1.77 4.41 -19.83
N PHE A 116 0.71 5.11 -19.40
CA PHE A 116 0.79 5.94 -18.21
C PHE A 116 1.05 5.10 -16.96
N ALA A 117 0.35 3.99 -16.77
CA ALA A 117 0.55 3.11 -15.61
C ALA A 117 2.01 2.63 -15.54
N ARG A 118 2.60 2.22 -16.66
CA ARG A 118 4.02 1.81 -16.73
C ARG A 118 4.97 2.96 -16.36
N LEU A 119 4.73 4.17 -16.86
CA LEU A 119 5.50 5.37 -16.53
C LEU A 119 5.38 5.73 -15.04
N PHE A 120 4.13 5.72 -14.54
CA PHE A 120 3.80 6.02 -13.16
C PHE A 120 4.47 5.04 -12.21
N PHE A 121 4.23 3.73 -12.36
CA PHE A 121 4.76 2.73 -11.44
C PHE A 121 6.28 2.65 -11.49
N ARG A 122 6.91 2.82 -12.66
CA ARG A 122 8.38 2.93 -12.75
C ARG A 122 8.91 4.08 -11.89
N THR A 123 8.28 5.25 -11.98
CA THR A 123 8.68 6.41 -11.18
C THR A 123 8.35 6.21 -9.71
N TYR A 124 7.16 5.69 -9.39
CA TYR A 124 6.68 5.41 -8.04
C TYR A 124 7.64 4.46 -7.30
N PHE A 125 7.93 3.29 -7.87
CA PHE A 125 8.83 2.32 -7.25
C PHE A 125 10.26 2.83 -7.12
N SER A 126 10.73 3.72 -8.00
CA SER A 126 12.04 4.36 -7.84
C SER A 126 12.13 5.33 -6.65
N ARG A 127 10.99 5.74 -6.08
CA ARG A 127 10.95 6.58 -4.87
C ARG A 127 10.96 5.77 -3.58
N LEU A 128 10.68 4.47 -3.66
CA LEU A 128 10.62 3.59 -2.50
C LEU A 128 11.99 3.01 -2.20
N ASP A 129 12.24 2.78 -0.91
CA ASP A 129 13.44 2.08 -0.48
C ASP A 129 13.34 0.60 -0.91
N PRO A 130 14.45 -0.03 -1.33
CA PRO A 130 14.45 -1.44 -1.71
C PRO A 130 13.81 -2.33 -0.64
N GLY A 131 12.90 -3.20 -1.07
CA GLY A 131 12.16 -4.09 -0.17
C GLY A 131 10.87 -3.50 0.40
N THR A 132 10.54 -2.22 0.12
CA THR A 132 9.25 -1.65 0.50
C THR A 132 8.10 -2.45 -0.09
N ILE A 133 7.14 -2.86 0.76
CA ILE A 133 5.95 -3.60 0.31
C ILE A 133 4.81 -2.63 0.05
N LEU A 134 4.25 -2.67 -1.17
CA LEU A 134 2.98 -2.02 -1.47
C LEU A 134 1.84 -3.02 -1.22
N VAL A 135 0.96 -2.70 -0.27
CA VAL A 135 -0.24 -3.49 0.01
C VAL A 135 -1.44 -2.86 -0.69
N LEU A 136 -2.09 -3.64 -1.56
CA LEU A 136 -3.39 -3.32 -2.13
C LEU A 136 -4.47 -4.13 -1.39
N ASP A 137 -5.19 -3.50 -0.47
CA ASP A 137 -6.22 -4.14 0.36
C ASP A 137 -7.62 -3.90 -0.22
N ASP A 138 -8.54 -4.84 0.03
CA ASP A 138 -9.96 -4.72 -0.33
C ASP A 138 -10.25 -4.60 -1.84
N LEU A 139 -9.46 -5.29 -2.67
CA LEU A 139 -9.67 -5.38 -4.12
C LEU A 139 -10.82 -6.36 -4.45
N HIS A 140 -11.84 -5.89 -5.18
CA HIS A 140 -13.08 -6.61 -5.54
C HIS A 140 -13.10 -7.04 -7.01
#